data_AF-A0A1I8HLP7-F1
#
_entry.id   AF-A0A1I8HLP7-F1
#
_cell.length_a   1.000
_cell.length_b   1.000
_cell.length_c   1.000
_cell.angle_alpha   90.00
_cell.angle_beta   90.00
_cell.angle_gamma   90.00
#
_symmetry.space_group_name_H-M   'P 1'
#
loop_
_entity.id
_entity.type
_entity.pdbx_description
1 polymer ?
#
loop_
_entity_poly.entity_id
_entity_poly.type
_entity_poly.pdbx_seq_one_letter_code
_entity_poly.pdbx_strand_id
1 'polypeptide(L)'
;EVRPNFQRRLEFNVDSSIRRDLAFVLSFPAEPASAASLRLMVRSPNGKSFNCSGAGDNSACTVDTASGTVSVRIPDKDIVIGRWSLENLAATSSAVWQRRRVYRRFRRQAETVRSGLVVVTGRPAPAGSATETADLPTTLIGDVIPDWVQAVTESTLIGVYARLMRGYSPVVGARLFAAVRSNEGRVARFNLTDNGAGADLKANDGTYSGYIPADAVSISRDYSVSIICTSPLSRVASAGKLTVANSNPSFEKSLTAPVRITDLRLSVSVSTRTVLLSWTAVKDPSGLSDGPNVPAYSVRFAASPGQLLGNNFSIAQELLRTPKASANIFSQVSSLGLSQTFLAVTAISAANVTGPASNVIELDNPTAVPTTTELQHLGIDVVD
;
A
#
# COMPACT_ATOMS: atom_id res chain seq x y z
N GLU A 1 -9.06 -8.51 -6.90
CA GLU A 1 -9.84 -9.75 -6.78
C GLU A 1 -8.93 -10.91 -6.37
N VAL A 2 -9.10 -11.39 -5.14
CA VAL A 2 -8.75 -12.77 -4.79
C VAL A 2 -9.89 -13.56 -5.38
N ARG A 3 -9.66 -14.44 -6.36
CA ARG A 3 -10.68 -15.42 -6.76
C ARG A 3 -11.01 -16.18 -5.47
N PRO A 4 -12.18 -15.98 -4.85
CA PRO A 4 -12.42 -16.56 -3.54
C PRO A 4 -12.38 -18.06 -3.75
N ASN A 5 -11.43 -18.73 -3.10
CA ASN A 5 -11.56 -20.17 -2.98
C ASN A 5 -12.73 -20.37 -2.00
N PHE A 6 -13.94 -20.53 -2.53
CA PHE A 6 -15.16 -20.71 -1.75
C PHE A 6 -15.17 -22.01 -0.93
N GLN A 7 -14.10 -22.82 -1.00
CA GLN A 7 -13.83 -23.90 -0.05
C GLN A 7 -13.27 -23.40 1.28
N ARG A 8 -12.80 -22.15 1.35
CA ARG A 8 -12.24 -21.53 2.56
C ARG A 8 -13.18 -20.46 3.11
N ARG A 9 -13.18 -20.33 4.43
CA ARG A 9 -13.79 -19.19 5.14
C ARG A 9 -13.15 -17.88 4.66
N LEU A 10 -13.99 -16.92 4.31
CA LEU A 10 -13.58 -15.54 4.01
C LEU A 10 -13.76 -14.68 5.26
N GLU A 11 -12.83 -13.77 5.52
CA GLU A 11 -12.87 -12.89 6.69
C GLU A 11 -12.88 -11.42 6.26
N PHE A 12 -13.69 -10.61 6.93
CA PHE A 12 -13.88 -9.19 6.65
C PHE A 12 -13.85 -8.40 7.96
N ASN A 13 -13.07 -7.33 8.02
CA ASN A 13 -13.07 -6.43 9.18
C ASN A 13 -14.03 -5.27 8.93
N VAL A 14 -15.12 -5.24 9.70
CA VAL A 14 -16.11 -4.15 9.74
C VAL A 14 -15.70 -3.18 10.85
N ASP A 15 -15.52 -1.91 10.49
CA ASP A 15 -15.13 -0.85 11.43
C ASP A 15 -16.35 -0.11 11.99
N SER A 16 -16.10 0.91 12.82
CA SER A 16 -17.15 1.73 13.40
C SER A 16 -17.90 2.62 12.40
N SER A 17 -17.41 2.77 11.17
CA SER A 17 -18.05 3.61 10.15
C SER A 17 -19.27 2.96 9.50
N ILE A 18 -19.47 1.66 9.68
CA ILE A 18 -20.64 0.93 9.17
C ILE A 18 -21.63 0.73 10.33
N ARG A 19 -22.84 1.24 10.14
CA ARG A 19 -23.92 1.19 11.14
C ARG A 19 -25.28 0.77 10.56
N ARG A 20 -25.44 0.81 9.24
CA ARG A 20 -26.67 0.42 8.55
C ARG A 20 -26.40 -0.27 7.22
N ASP A 21 -27.40 -0.97 6.71
CA ASP A 21 -27.40 -1.57 5.37
C ASP A 21 -26.20 -2.49 5.11
N LEU A 22 -25.65 -3.14 6.15
CA LEU A 22 -24.54 -4.08 5.97
C LEU A 22 -25.03 -5.29 5.17
N ALA A 23 -24.48 -5.49 3.98
CA ALA A 23 -24.86 -6.60 3.12
C ALA A 23 -23.62 -7.32 2.57
N PHE A 24 -23.66 -8.65 2.63
CA PHE A 24 -22.68 -9.52 1.98
C PHE A 24 -23.32 -10.05 0.70
N VAL A 25 -22.84 -9.57 -0.45
CA VAL A 25 -23.36 -9.93 -1.76
C VAL A 25 -22.33 -10.78 -2.49
N LEU A 26 -22.74 -11.94 -2.98
CA LEU A 26 -21.96 -12.77 -3.87
C LEU A 26 -22.59 -12.74 -5.26
N SER A 27 -21.76 -12.62 -6.29
CA SER A 27 -22.21 -12.53 -7.69
C SER A 27 -21.45 -13.53 -8.55
N PHE A 28 -22.19 -14.30 -9.34
CA PHE A 28 -21.67 -15.33 -10.26
C PHE A 28 -22.18 -15.07 -11.68
N PRO A 29 -21.83 -13.94 -12.31
CA PRO A 29 -22.42 -13.54 -13.58
C PRO A 29 -22.13 -14.52 -14.72
N ALA A 30 -21.01 -15.26 -14.66
CA ALA A 30 -20.66 -16.26 -15.65
C ALA A 30 -21.46 -17.58 -15.51
N GLU A 31 -21.99 -17.87 -14.31
CA GLU A 31 -22.70 -19.12 -14.00
C GLU A 31 -23.86 -18.83 -13.02
N PRO A 32 -24.93 -18.15 -13.45
CA PRO A 32 -25.96 -17.67 -12.54
C PRO A 32 -26.73 -18.80 -11.84
N ALA A 33 -26.84 -19.98 -12.48
CA ALA A 33 -27.43 -21.18 -11.89
C ALA A 33 -26.67 -21.68 -10.64
N SER A 34 -25.38 -21.35 -10.52
CA SER A 34 -24.55 -21.73 -9.37
C SER A 34 -25.02 -21.05 -8.07
N ALA A 35 -25.67 -19.89 -8.14
CA ALA A 35 -26.20 -19.16 -6.98
C ALA A 35 -27.19 -20.01 -6.15
N ALA A 36 -28.01 -20.84 -6.80
CA ALA A 36 -28.99 -21.71 -6.15
C ALA A 36 -28.34 -22.86 -5.33
N SER A 37 -27.11 -23.23 -5.67
CA SER A 37 -26.39 -24.33 -5.03
C SER A 37 -25.65 -23.91 -3.75
N LEU A 38 -25.54 -22.60 -3.50
CA LEU A 38 -24.78 -22.07 -2.38
C LEU A 38 -25.53 -22.24 -1.05
N ARG A 39 -24.75 -22.45 0.00
CA ARG A 39 -25.21 -22.51 1.39
C ARG A 39 -24.34 -21.56 2.19
N LEU A 40 -24.70 -20.29 2.17
CA LEU A 40 -23.87 -19.26 2.77
C LEU A 40 -24.19 -19.11 4.25
N MET A 41 -23.15 -18.92 5.05
CA MET A 41 -23.26 -18.61 6.45
C MET A 41 -22.34 -17.45 6.77
N VAL A 42 -22.94 -16.33 7.16
CA VAL A 42 -22.22 -15.19 7.71
C VAL A 42 -22.22 -15.32 9.23
N ARG A 43 -21.05 -15.23 9.87
CA ARG A 43 -20.93 -15.16 11.32
C ARG A 43 -20.39 -13.80 11.71
N SER A 44 -21.04 -13.21 12.70
CA SER A 44 -20.64 -11.96 13.32
C SER A 44 -19.56 -12.20 14.39
N PRO A 45 -18.79 -11.15 14.76
CA PRO A 45 -17.79 -11.19 15.84
C PRO A 45 -18.31 -11.74 17.19
N ASN A 46 -19.59 -11.51 17.51
CA ASN A 46 -20.19 -11.97 18.77
C ASN A 46 -20.78 -13.40 18.69
N GLY A 47 -20.57 -14.10 17.58
CA GLY A 47 -21.03 -15.48 17.38
C GLY A 47 -22.41 -15.64 16.74
N LYS A 48 -23.18 -14.55 16.56
CA LYS A 48 -24.47 -14.60 15.85
C LYS A 48 -24.26 -15.01 14.39
N SER A 49 -25.07 -15.94 13.91
CA SER A 49 -24.94 -16.53 12.57
C SER A 49 -26.17 -16.24 11.71
N PHE A 50 -25.95 -15.88 10.45
CA PHE A 50 -26.95 -15.57 9.44
C PHE A 50 -26.78 -16.55 8.29
N ASN A 51 -27.75 -17.45 8.14
CA ASN A 51 -27.66 -18.57 7.23
C ASN A 51 -28.60 -18.37 6.04
N CYS A 52 -28.06 -18.48 4.84
CA CYS A 52 -28.80 -18.56 3.59
C CYS A 52 -28.76 -20.01 3.08
N SER A 53 -29.60 -20.86 3.68
CA SER A 53 -29.76 -22.27 3.32
C SER A 53 -31.20 -22.55 2.89
N GLY A 54 -31.52 -22.32 1.62
CA GLY A 54 -32.84 -22.63 1.06
C GLY A 54 -33.14 -21.79 -0.19
N ALA A 55 -33.98 -22.32 -1.08
CA ALA A 55 -34.62 -21.51 -2.11
C ALA A 55 -35.84 -20.85 -1.44
N GLY A 56 -35.75 -19.55 -1.22
CA GLY A 56 -36.79 -18.75 -0.56
C GLY A 56 -36.18 -17.53 0.12
N ASP A 57 -36.83 -16.38 -0.02
CA ASP A 57 -36.51 -15.17 0.74
C ASP A 57 -36.78 -15.44 2.23
N ASN A 58 -35.72 -15.42 3.03
CA ASN A 58 -35.85 -15.12 4.45
C ASN A 58 -35.52 -13.63 4.64
N SER A 59 -36.00 -12.99 5.69
CA SER A 59 -35.85 -11.53 5.90
C SER A 59 -34.42 -10.97 5.86
N ALA A 60 -33.40 -11.83 5.95
CA ALA A 60 -31.98 -11.50 5.89
C ALA A 60 -31.25 -12.03 4.64
N CYS A 61 -31.88 -12.81 3.76
CA CYS A 61 -31.22 -13.47 2.63
C CYS A 61 -32.08 -13.42 1.37
N THR A 62 -31.52 -12.90 0.27
CA THR A 62 -32.15 -12.92 -1.05
C THR A 62 -31.27 -13.65 -2.05
N VAL A 63 -31.84 -14.62 -2.76
CA VAL A 63 -31.18 -15.40 -3.81
C VAL A 63 -31.87 -15.08 -5.13
N ASP A 64 -31.14 -14.42 -6.04
CA ASP A 64 -31.60 -14.15 -7.39
C ASP A 64 -30.81 -15.00 -8.37
N THR A 65 -31.45 -16.08 -8.83
CA THR A 65 -30.88 -17.02 -9.79
C THR A 65 -30.84 -16.48 -11.22
N ALA A 66 -31.57 -15.41 -11.53
CA ALA A 66 -31.54 -14.78 -12.85
C ALA A 66 -30.29 -13.90 -13.00
N SER A 67 -29.97 -13.10 -11.99
CA SER A 67 -28.73 -12.30 -11.95
C SER A 67 -27.52 -13.08 -11.43
N GLY A 68 -27.72 -14.27 -10.87
CA GLY A 68 -26.65 -15.07 -10.27
C GLY A 68 -26.13 -14.46 -8.98
N THR A 69 -26.99 -13.77 -8.22
CA THR A 69 -26.60 -13.06 -7.00
C THR A 69 -27.21 -13.71 -5.75
N VAL A 70 -26.42 -13.72 -4.67
CA VAL A 70 -26.88 -14.10 -3.33
C VAL A 70 -26.49 -12.99 -2.38
N SER A 71 -27.46 -12.40 -1.69
CA SER A 71 -27.21 -11.34 -0.72
C SER A 71 -27.65 -11.75 0.67
N VAL A 72 -26.81 -11.43 1.66
CA VAL A 72 -27.10 -11.58 3.09
C VAL A 72 -27.12 -10.19 3.71
N ARG A 73 -28.31 -9.66 4.02
CA ARG A 73 -28.49 -8.35 4.67
C ARG A 73 -28.54 -8.54 6.18
N ILE A 74 -27.62 -7.88 6.87
CA ILE A 74 -27.53 -7.90 8.34
C ILE A 74 -28.47 -6.83 8.90
N PRO A 75 -29.39 -7.18 9.83
CA PRO A 75 -30.21 -6.18 10.51
C PRO A 75 -29.34 -5.15 11.23
N ASP A 76 -29.68 -3.86 11.13
CA ASP A 76 -28.87 -2.77 11.67
C ASP A 76 -28.50 -2.95 13.16
N LYS A 77 -29.43 -3.48 13.97
CA LYS A 77 -29.22 -3.78 15.41
C LYS A 77 -28.17 -4.85 15.69
N ASP A 78 -27.86 -5.70 14.70
CA ASP A 78 -26.93 -6.81 14.82
C ASP A 78 -25.55 -6.49 14.19
N ILE A 79 -25.38 -5.28 13.65
CA ILE A 79 -24.11 -4.81 13.12
C ILE A 79 -23.19 -4.50 14.31
N VAL A 80 -22.10 -5.26 14.39
CA VAL A 80 -21.06 -5.10 15.41
C VAL A 80 -19.70 -4.93 14.75
N ILE A 81 -18.85 -4.13 15.39
CA ILE A 81 -17.47 -3.90 14.95
C ILE A 81 -16.66 -5.18 15.13
N GLY A 82 -15.79 -5.48 14.18
CA GLY A 82 -14.82 -6.56 14.29
C GLY A 82 -14.80 -7.47 13.07
N ARG A 83 -14.27 -8.67 13.28
CA ARG A 83 -14.06 -9.67 12.24
C ARG A 83 -15.31 -10.50 11.97
N TRP A 84 -15.91 -10.29 10.81
CA TRP A 84 -16.99 -11.09 10.26
C TRP A 84 -16.43 -12.21 9.39
N SER A 85 -17.09 -13.36 9.37
CA SER A 85 -16.69 -14.47 8.49
C SER A 85 -17.84 -14.92 7.60
N LEU A 86 -17.54 -15.20 6.33
CA LEU A 86 -18.47 -15.79 5.36
C LEU A 86 -17.95 -17.17 4.96
N GLU A 87 -18.81 -18.18 5.08
CA GLU A 87 -18.52 -19.55 4.71
C GLU A 87 -19.56 -20.08 3.72
N ASN A 88 -19.12 -20.96 2.81
CA ASN A 88 -20.03 -21.80 2.04
C ASN A 88 -20.12 -23.18 2.69
N LEU A 89 -21.14 -23.40 3.50
CA LEU A 89 -21.38 -24.66 4.22
C LEU A 89 -21.43 -25.90 3.31
N ALA A 90 -21.83 -25.75 2.05
CA ALA A 90 -21.83 -26.85 1.08
C ALA A 90 -20.41 -27.33 0.73
N ALA A 91 -19.43 -26.43 0.81
CA ALA A 91 -18.02 -26.70 0.53
C ALA A 91 -17.21 -27.01 1.80
N THR A 92 -17.59 -26.46 2.97
CA THR A 92 -16.76 -26.49 4.19
C THR A 92 -17.20 -27.49 5.27
N SER A 93 -18.39 -28.13 5.17
CA SER A 93 -18.87 -29.00 6.26
C SER A 93 -18.11 -30.33 6.35
N SER A 94 -17.51 -30.58 7.52
CA SER A 94 -16.85 -31.84 7.89
C SER A 94 -17.85 -32.81 8.55
N ALA A 95 -17.81 -34.06 8.11
CA ALA A 95 -18.33 -35.30 8.73
C ALA A 95 -19.83 -35.45 9.06
N VAL A 96 -20.54 -34.48 9.66
CA VAL A 96 -21.88 -34.74 10.24
C VAL A 96 -23.01 -34.74 9.18
N TRP A 97 -22.87 -33.96 8.11
CA TRP A 97 -23.87 -33.85 7.03
C TRP A 97 -23.77 -34.92 5.93
N GLN A 98 -22.79 -35.84 6.04
CA GLN A 98 -22.42 -36.79 4.98
C GLN A 98 -23.41 -37.94 4.72
N ARG A 99 -24.45 -38.12 5.56
CA ARG A 99 -25.34 -39.29 5.49
C ARG A 99 -26.59 -39.14 4.61
N ARG A 100 -26.86 -37.99 3.98
CA ARG A 100 -28.02 -37.79 3.08
C ARG A 100 -27.61 -37.71 1.60
N ARG A 101 -28.22 -38.54 0.73
CA ARG A 101 -27.97 -38.60 -0.75
C ARG A 101 -28.01 -37.23 -1.44
N VAL A 102 -28.85 -36.33 -0.93
CA VAL A 102 -29.03 -34.94 -1.40
C VAL A 102 -27.72 -34.13 -1.38
N TYR A 103 -26.79 -34.43 -0.46
CA TYR A 103 -25.55 -33.67 -0.26
C TYR A 103 -24.47 -33.93 -1.33
N ARG A 104 -24.44 -35.14 -1.95
CA ARG A 104 -23.47 -35.46 -3.01
C ARG A 104 -23.67 -34.62 -4.28
N ARG A 105 -24.92 -34.25 -4.58
CA ARG A 105 -25.27 -33.41 -5.75
C ARG A 105 -24.83 -31.95 -5.53
N PHE A 106 -25.11 -31.41 -4.35
CA PHE A 106 -24.72 -30.04 -3.98
C PHE A 106 -23.20 -29.87 -3.85
N ARG A 107 -22.47 -30.85 -3.32
CA ARG A 107 -21.00 -30.79 -3.28
C ARG A 107 -20.38 -30.77 -4.68
N ARG A 108 -20.84 -31.62 -5.60
CA ARG A 108 -20.36 -31.61 -7.00
C ARG A 108 -20.66 -30.31 -7.72
N GLN A 109 -21.79 -29.67 -7.43
CA GLN A 109 -22.16 -28.35 -7.98
C GLN A 109 -21.44 -27.17 -7.30
N ALA A 110 -21.12 -27.27 -6.00
CA ALA A 110 -20.33 -26.26 -5.30
C ALA A 110 -18.83 -26.36 -5.66
N GLU A 111 -18.32 -27.55 -5.98
CA GLU A 111 -16.96 -27.78 -6.48
C GLU A 111 -16.75 -27.25 -7.92
N THR A 112 -17.82 -27.03 -8.69
CA THR A 112 -17.75 -26.41 -10.03
C THR A 112 -17.72 -24.88 -9.99
N VAL A 113 -18.15 -24.25 -8.89
CA VAL A 113 -18.11 -22.78 -8.73
C VAL A 113 -16.68 -22.32 -8.47
N ARG A 114 -15.92 -22.11 -9.55
CA ARG A 114 -14.47 -21.78 -9.50
C ARG A 114 -14.17 -20.29 -9.34
N SER A 115 -15.15 -19.41 -9.55
CA SER A 115 -14.97 -17.97 -9.50
C SER A 115 -16.29 -17.22 -9.28
N GLY A 116 -16.27 -16.20 -8.44
CA GLY A 116 -17.38 -15.30 -8.16
C GLY A 116 -16.88 -14.08 -7.40
N LEU A 117 -17.62 -12.98 -7.46
CA LEU A 117 -17.29 -11.74 -6.78
C LEU A 117 -17.97 -11.72 -5.41
N VAL A 118 -17.24 -11.34 -4.36
CA VAL A 118 -17.84 -11.01 -3.06
C VAL A 118 -17.72 -9.52 -2.84
N VAL A 119 -18.86 -8.86 -2.69
CA VAL A 119 -18.98 -7.44 -2.37
C VAL A 119 -19.60 -7.31 -0.99
N VAL A 120 -18.93 -6.59 -0.10
CA VAL A 120 -19.49 -6.24 1.20
C VAL A 120 -19.76 -4.74 1.18
N THR A 121 -21.01 -4.36 1.38
CA THR A 121 -21.44 -2.95 1.40
C THR A 121 -22.00 -2.60 2.78
N GLY A 122 -21.94 -1.33 3.15
CA GLY A 122 -22.48 -0.82 4.40
C GLY A 122 -22.48 0.71 4.39
N ARG A 123 -23.34 1.30 5.22
CA ARG A 123 -23.52 2.76 5.30
C ARG A 123 -23.30 3.28 6.73
N PRO A 124 -22.86 4.54 6.88
CA PRO A 124 -22.80 5.20 8.18
C PRO A 124 -24.20 5.48 8.76
N ALA A 125 -24.22 5.77 10.06
CA ALA A 125 -25.42 6.26 10.74
C ALA A 125 -25.90 7.57 10.08
N PRO A 126 -27.21 7.86 10.07
CA PRO A 126 -27.68 9.15 9.59
C PRO A 126 -27.18 10.23 10.55
N ALA A 127 -26.82 11.40 10.02
CA ALA A 127 -26.41 12.53 10.83
C ALA A 127 -27.49 12.88 11.87
N GLY A 128 -27.11 13.03 13.14
CA GLY A 128 -28.01 13.41 14.24
C GLY A 128 -28.81 12.28 14.89
N SER A 129 -28.41 11.00 14.76
CA SER A 129 -29.09 9.89 15.45
C SER A 129 -28.61 9.72 16.90
N ALA A 130 -29.47 9.29 17.82
CA ALA A 130 -29.09 9.03 19.22
C ALA A 130 -28.04 7.90 19.42
N THR A 131 -27.76 7.11 18.38
CA THR A 131 -26.67 6.12 18.30
C THR A 131 -25.41 6.66 17.62
N GLU A 132 -25.31 7.99 17.46
CA GLU A 132 -24.09 8.74 17.11
C GLU A 132 -23.10 8.64 18.28
N THR A 133 -22.63 7.42 18.57
CA THR A 133 -21.29 7.28 19.15
C THR A 133 -20.35 7.99 18.20
N ALA A 134 -19.61 8.96 18.73
CA ALA A 134 -18.72 9.93 18.08
C ALA A 134 -17.56 9.33 17.25
N ASP A 135 -17.79 8.28 16.48
CA ASP A 135 -16.84 7.67 15.58
C ASP A 135 -17.04 8.25 14.18
N LEU A 136 -16.19 9.21 13.83
CA LEU A 136 -16.15 9.79 12.49
C LEU A 136 -15.92 8.68 11.44
N PRO A 137 -16.54 8.78 10.26
CA PRO A 137 -16.41 7.75 9.24
C PRO A 137 -14.94 7.60 8.81
N THR A 138 -14.53 6.35 8.57
CA THR A 138 -13.22 6.08 7.98
C THR A 138 -13.34 6.12 6.46
N THR A 139 -12.62 7.03 5.82
CA THR A 139 -12.62 7.25 4.37
C THR A 139 -11.33 6.69 3.77
N LEU A 140 -11.47 6.06 2.60
CA LEU A 140 -10.34 5.65 1.75
C LEU A 140 -10.60 6.22 0.37
N ILE A 141 -9.77 7.17 -0.04
CA ILE A 141 -9.83 7.84 -1.34
C ILE A 141 -8.54 7.54 -2.08
N GLY A 142 -8.64 7.38 -3.39
CA GLY A 142 -7.53 7.03 -4.24
C GLY A 142 -7.41 7.91 -5.45
N ASP A 143 -6.17 8.18 -5.84
CA ASP A 143 -5.83 8.91 -7.06
C ASP A 143 -4.62 8.27 -7.76
N VAL A 144 -4.63 8.26 -9.08
CA VAL A 144 -3.49 7.88 -9.93
C VAL A 144 -3.02 9.12 -10.68
N ILE A 145 -1.73 9.43 -10.58
CA ILE A 145 -1.15 10.66 -11.13
C ILE A 145 0.22 10.36 -11.77
N PRO A 146 0.43 10.71 -13.06
CA PRO A 146 -0.59 11.18 -13.99
C PRO A 146 -1.58 10.05 -14.34
N ASP A 147 -2.80 10.43 -14.72
CA ASP A 147 -3.85 9.53 -15.22
C ASP A 147 -3.79 9.33 -16.74
N TRP A 148 -2.94 10.09 -17.43
CA TRP A 148 -2.66 9.94 -18.85
C TRP A 148 -1.17 10.11 -19.14
N VAL A 149 -0.61 9.21 -19.94
CA VAL A 149 0.78 9.28 -20.44
C VAL A 149 0.83 8.97 -21.93
N GLN A 150 1.65 9.73 -22.67
CA GLN A 150 1.79 9.53 -24.12
C GLN A 150 2.42 8.18 -24.44
N ALA A 151 3.48 7.80 -23.74
CA ALA A 151 4.15 6.51 -23.80
C ALA A 151 4.98 6.31 -22.52
N VAL A 152 5.17 5.06 -22.10
CA VAL A 152 5.98 4.75 -20.92
C VAL A 152 7.46 4.63 -21.32
N THR A 153 8.32 5.27 -20.53
CA THR A 153 9.79 5.24 -20.62
C THR A 153 10.40 4.75 -19.30
N GLU A 154 11.70 4.50 -19.30
CA GLU A 154 12.52 4.10 -18.16
C GLU A 154 12.48 5.10 -16.99
N SER A 155 12.16 6.37 -17.29
CA SER A 155 12.06 7.46 -16.32
C SER A 155 10.61 7.82 -15.96
N THR A 156 9.63 7.14 -16.57
CA THR A 156 8.21 7.43 -16.32
C THR A 156 7.82 6.97 -14.91
N LEU A 157 7.34 7.91 -14.10
CA LEU A 157 6.83 7.65 -12.76
C LEU A 157 5.35 7.94 -12.70
N ILE A 158 4.56 6.91 -12.36
CA ILE A 158 3.11 7.02 -12.18
C ILE A 158 2.78 6.69 -10.74
N GLY A 159 2.48 7.73 -9.96
CA GLY A 159 2.15 7.63 -8.54
C GLY A 159 0.71 7.16 -8.34
N VAL A 160 0.52 6.29 -7.35
CA VAL A 160 -0.79 5.95 -6.80
C VAL A 160 -0.81 6.43 -5.37
N TYR A 161 -1.79 7.27 -5.05
CA TYR A 161 -2.00 7.87 -3.75
C TYR A 161 -3.27 7.32 -3.14
N ALA A 162 -3.22 7.04 -1.84
CA ALA A 162 -4.34 6.57 -1.06
C ALA A 162 -4.41 7.35 0.24
N ARG A 163 -5.51 8.08 0.44
CA ARG A 163 -5.73 8.81 1.69
C ARG A 163 -6.66 8.02 2.58
N LEU A 164 -6.17 7.62 3.75
CA LEU A 164 -6.92 6.86 4.75
C LEU A 164 -7.11 7.69 6.02
N MET A 165 -8.31 8.24 6.20
CA MET A 165 -8.64 9.15 7.30
C MET A 165 -9.80 8.63 8.12
N ARG A 166 -9.81 8.93 9.42
CA ARG A 166 -10.99 8.83 10.28
C ARG A 166 -11.41 10.24 10.68
N GLY A 167 -12.41 10.79 10.00
CA GLY A 167 -12.66 12.23 10.06
C GLY A 167 -11.45 13.03 9.57
N TYR A 168 -10.84 13.82 10.46
CA TYR A 168 -9.62 14.59 10.18
C TYR A 168 -8.33 13.93 10.70
N SER A 169 -8.44 12.78 11.37
CA SER A 169 -7.27 12.08 11.93
C SER A 169 -6.75 11.02 10.96
N PRO A 170 -5.44 10.96 10.71
CA PRO A 170 -4.86 9.94 9.84
C PRO A 170 -4.93 8.55 10.48
N VAL A 171 -5.21 7.54 9.67
CA VAL A 171 -5.12 6.14 10.10
C VAL A 171 -3.74 5.60 9.69
N VAL A 172 -2.83 5.61 10.66
CA VAL A 172 -1.43 5.18 10.48
C VAL A 172 -1.24 3.67 10.67
N GLY A 173 -0.16 3.11 10.12
CA GLY A 173 0.16 1.68 10.25
C GLY A 173 -0.76 0.74 9.45
N ALA A 174 -1.51 1.28 8.49
CA ALA A 174 -2.40 0.51 7.64
C ALA A 174 -1.63 -0.29 6.58
N ARG A 175 -2.20 -1.41 6.16
CA ARG A 175 -1.65 -2.28 5.12
C ARG A 175 -2.44 -2.11 3.83
N LEU A 176 -1.93 -1.24 2.96
CA LEU A 176 -2.52 -0.90 1.67
C LEU A 176 -1.72 -1.49 0.50
N PHE A 177 -2.46 -1.85 -0.54
CA PHE A 177 -1.89 -2.27 -1.82
C PHE A 177 -2.62 -1.58 -2.96
N ALA A 178 -1.89 -1.17 -3.99
CA ALA A 178 -2.48 -0.86 -5.28
C ALA A 178 -2.56 -2.12 -6.14
N ALA A 179 -3.62 -2.24 -6.92
CA ALA A 179 -3.78 -3.26 -7.95
C ALA A 179 -4.17 -2.59 -9.28
N VAL A 180 -3.33 -2.81 -10.29
CA VAL A 180 -3.52 -2.29 -11.65
C VAL A 180 -4.03 -3.42 -12.53
N ARG A 181 -5.06 -3.13 -13.34
CA ARG A 181 -5.70 -4.13 -14.20
C ARG A 181 -5.93 -3.60 -15.59
N SER A 182 -5.74 -4.48 -16.57
CA SER A 182 -6.23 -4.33 -17.93
C SER A 182 -7.49 -5.19 -18.13
N ASN A 183 -8.01 -5.19 -19.35
CA ASN A 183 -9.05 -6.12 -19.82
C ASN A 183 -8.62 -7.60 -19.72
N GLU A 184 -7.33 -7.91 -19.75
CA GLU A 184 -6.78 -9.27 -19.68
C GLU A 184 -6.58 -9.77 -18.25
N GLY A 185 -6.62 -8.87 -17.25
CA GLY A 185 -6.50 -9.23 -15.85
C GLY A 185 -5.63 -8.27 -15.05
N ARG A 186 -5.06 -8.75 -13.94
CA ARG A 186 -4.20 -7.95 -13.08
C ARG A 186 -2.77 -7.95 -13.60
N VAL A 187 -2.25 -6.77 -13.91
CA VAL A 187 -0.89 -6.58 -14.43
C VAL A 187 0.12 -6.19 -13.34
N ALA A 188 -0.32 -5.51 -12.28
CA ALA A 188 0.54 -5.17 -11.16
C ALA A 188 -0.18 -5.27 -9.80
N ARG A 189 0.61 -5.54 -8.75
CA ARG A 189 0.22 -5.34 -7.35
C ARG A 189 1.44 -4.93 -6.54
N PHE A 190 1.36 -3.82 -5.82
CA PHE A 190 2.45 -3.30 -5.00
C PHE A 190 1.91 -2.65 -3.73
N ASN A 191 2.78 -2.49 -2.73
CA ASN A 191 2.42 -1.88 -1.45
C ASN A 191 2.36 -0.37 -1.59
N LEU A 192 1.46 0.26 -0.84
CA LEU A 192 1.48 1.70 -0.60
C LEU A 192 1.97 1.95 0.83
N THR A 193 2.88 2.91 1.00
CA THR A 193 3.51 3.24 2.29
C THR A 193 3.30 4.70 2.65
N ASP A 194 3.09 4.95 3.93
CA ASP A 194 2.98 6.28 4.56
C ASP A 194 4.22 6.48 5.44
N ASN A 195 5.37 6.68 4.79
CA ASN A 195 6.69 6.69 5.41
C ASN A 195 7.52 7.93 5.05
N GLY A 196 6.94 8.90 4.35
CA GLY A 196 7.63 10.09 3.86
C GLY A 196 8.72 9.78 2.83
N ALA A 197 8.60 8.64 2.13
CA ALA A 197 9.54 8.21 1.10
C ALA A 197 8.89 8.15 -0.29
N GLY A 198 9.64 8.52 -1.32
CA GLY A 198 9.26 8.33 -2.72
C GLY A 198 8.12 9.27 -3.14
N ALA A 199 6.95 8.70 -3.45
CA ALA A 199 5.76 9.48 -3.80
C ALA A 199 5.12 10.16 -2.57
N ASP A 200 5.41 9.69 -1.35
CA ASP A 200 4.92 10.26 -0.12
C ASP A 200 5.98 11.21 0.45
N LEU A 201 5.59 12.45 0.73
CA LEU A 201 6.48 13.49 1.22
C LEU A 201 6.48 13.62 2.74
N LYS A 202 5.50 13.03 3.44
CA LYS A 202 5.35 13.19 4.89
C LYS A 202 4.83 11.93 5.56
N ALA A 203 5.71 11.31 6.35
CA ALA A 203 5.37 10.12 7.11
C ALA A 203 4.24 10.33 8.12
N ASN A 204 3.40 9.31 8.26
CA ASN A 204 2.31 9.18 9.22
C ASN A 204 1.22 10.27 9.09
N ASP A 205 1.00 10.78 7.87
CA ASP A 205 -0.03 11.79 7.61
C ASP A 205 -1.34 11.20 7.05
N GLY A 206 -1.41 9.88 6.92
CA GLY A 206 -2.57 9.16 6.39
C GLY A 206 -2.56 9.02 4.87
N THR A 207 -1.55 9.56 4.19
CA THR A 207 -1.34 9.42 2.74
C THR A 207 -0.36 8.29 2.47
N TYR A 208 -0.87 7.18 1.97
CA TYR A 208 -0.07 6.06 1.53
C TYR A 208 0.18 6.20 0.04
N SER A 209 1.41 5.98 -0.41
CA SER A 209 1.73 6.11 -1.83
C SER A 209 2.69 5.04 -2.33
N GLY A 210 2.80 4.95 -3.66
CA GLY A 210 3.76 4.10 -4.35
C GLY A 210 3.66 4.31 -5.86
N TYR A 211 4.64 3.81 -6.60
CA TYR A 211 4.67 3.93 -8.06
C TYR A 211 4.21 2.65 -8.76
N ILE A 212 3.45 2.81 -9.84
CA ILE A 212 3.16 1.70 -10.75
C ILE A 212 4.46 1.27 -11.43
N PRO A 213 4.82 -0.02 -11.42
CA PRO A 213 5.94 -0.52 -12.19
C PRO A 213 5.76 -0.22 -13.68
N ALA A 214 6.70 0.50 -14.28
CA ALA A 214 6.61 0.97 -15.67
C ALA A 214 6.39 -0.18 -16.66
N ASP A 215 7.05 -1.32 -16.43
CA ASP A 215 6.91 -2.53 -17.26
C ASP A 215 5.50 -3.10 -17.26
N ALA A 216 4.75 -2.95 -16.17
CA ALA A 216 3.39 -3.45 -16.06
C ALA A 216 2.35 -2.64 -16.86
N VAL A 217 2.72 -1.44 -17.31
CA VAL A 217 1.85 -0.51 -18.05
C VAL A 217 2.49 -0.04 -19.36
N SER A 218 3.50 -0.75 -19.87
CA SER A 218 4.24 -0.40 -21.10
C SER A 218 3.43 -0.52 -22.40
N ILE A 219 2.26 -1.17 -22.34
CA ILE A 219 1.40 -1.40 -23.52
C ILE A 219 0.35 -0.28 -23.60
N SER A 220 0.14 0.26 -24.81
CA SER A 220 -0.96 1.20 -25.10
C SER A 220 -2.31 0.56 -24.81
N ARG A 221 -2.99 1.07 -23.78
CA ARG A 221 -4.36 0.72 -23.39
C ARG A 221 -4.78 1.54 -22.18
N ASP A 222 -6.04 1.32 -21.79
CA ASP A 222 -6.59 1.77 -20.53
C ASP A 222 -6.34 0.75 -19.41
N TYR A 223 -5.97 1.25 -18.24
CA TYR A 223 -5.80 0.51 -17.01
C TYR A 223 -6.72 1.04 -15.93
N SER A 224 -7.31 0.14 -15.15
CA SER A 224 -8.02 0.50 -13.92
C SER A 224 -7.09 0.32 -12.72
N VAL A 225 -7.09 1.31 -11.84
CA VAL A 225 -6.27 1.30 -10.62
C VAL A 225 -7.19 1.25 -9.42
N SER A 226 -6.93 0.31 -8.51
CA SER A 226 -7.70 0.12 -7.28
C SER A 226 -6.77 0.06 -6.08
N ILE A 227 -7.23 0.59 -4.95
CA ILE A 227 -6.55 0.50 -3.67
C ILE A 227 -7.28 -0.49 -2.78
N ILE A 228 -6.51 -1.35 -2.12
CA ILE A 228 -7.01 -2.41 -1.27
C ILE A 228 -6.37 -2.22 0.11
N CYS A 229 -7.19 -1.84 1.09
CA CYS A 229 -6.82 -1.83 2.50
C CYS A 229 -7.20 -3.19 3.13
N THR A 230 -6.24 -3.84 3.77
CA THR A 230 -6.45 -5.13 4.46
C THR A 230 -6.38 -5.04 5.98
N SER A 231 -5.80 -3.95 6.50
CA SER A 231 -5.63 -3.68 7.93
C SER A 231 -5.49 -2.17 8.11
N PRO A 232 -6.08 -1.57 9.18
CA PRO A 232 -6.87 -2.23 10.24
C PRO A 232 -8.28 -2.66 9.80
N LEU A 233 -8.70 -2.28 8.60
CA LEU A 233 -10.03 -2.54 8.04
C LEU A 233 -9.95 -3.18 6.66
N SER A 234 -11.07 -3.74 6.18
CA SER A 234 -11.16 -4.36 4.85
C SER A 234 -11.94 -3.46 3.90
N ARG A 235 -11.24 -2.72 3.03
CA ARG A 235 -11.88 -1.77 2.11
C ARG A 235 -11.19 -1.76 0.75
N VAL A 236 -11.97 -1.54 -0.30
CA VAL A 236 -11.49 -1.33 -1.66
C VAL A 236 -12.00 0.02 -2.14
N ALA A 237 -11.13 0.82 -2.75
CA ALA A 237 -11.48 2.08 -3.39
C ALA A 237 -10.92 2.10 -4.82
N SER A 238 -11.57 2.84 -5.71
CA SER A 238 -10.97 3.19 -7.01
C SER A 238 -9.90 4.24 -6.78
N ALA A 239 -8.78 4.12 -7.50
CA ALA A 239 -7.80 5.20 -7.64
C ALA A 239 -7.92 5.92 -8.99
N GLY A 240 -8.89 5.53 -9.82
CA GLY A 240 -9.08 6.09 -11.15
C GLY A 240 -8.61 5.19 -12.28
N LYS A 241 -8.49 5.79 -13.45
CA LYS A 241 -8.13 5.16 -14.72
C LYS A 241 -6.81 5.75 -15.18
N LEU A 242 -5.88 4.91 -15.62
CA LEU A 242 -4.66 5.33 -16.28
C LEU A 242 -4.78 5.01 -17.78
N THR A 243 -4.54 5.99 -18.65
CA THR A 243 -4.49 5.79 -20.10
C THR A 243 -3.06 5.93 -20.60
N VAL A 244 -2.57 4.90 -21.28
CA VAL A 244 -1.27 4.92 -21.98
C VAL A 244 -1.57 5.02 -23.47
N ALA A 245 -1.24 6.14 -24.10
CA ALA A 245 -1.65 6.41 -25.48
C ALA A 245 -0.91 5.53 -26.50
N ASN A 246 0.41 5.37 -26.36
CA ASN A 246 1.25 4.60 -27.27
C ASN A 246 2.16 3.62 -26.52
N SER A 247 2.41 2.47 -27.16
CA SER A 247 3.45 1.54 -26.71
C SER A 247 4.80 2.10 -27.13
N ASN A 248 5.81 1.96 -26.28
CA ASN A 248 7.20 2.27 -26.62
C ASN A 248 7.94 0.95 -26.94
N PRO A 249 8.22 0.62 -28.21
CA PRO A 249 8.89 -0.62 -28.57
C PRO A 249 10.33 -0.71 -28.05
N SER A 250 10.94 0.43 -27.72
CA SER A 250 12.31 0.54 -27.22
C SER A 250 12.38 0.53 -25.69
N PHE A 251 11.25 0.39 -24.98
CA PHE A 251 11.24 0.35 -23.53
C PHE A 251 12.04 -0.86 -23.01
N GLU A 252 13.03 -0.60 -22.16
CA GLU A 252 13.82 -1.64 -21.53
C GLU A 252 13.67 -1.60 -20.01
N LYS A 253 13.00 -2.61 -19.45
CA LYS A 253 12.76 -2.70 -17.99
C LYS A 253 14.06 -2.59 -17.17
N SER A 254 15.13 -3.23 -17.63
CA SER A 254 16.44 -3.24 -16.95
C SER A 254 16.97 -1.82 -16.73
N LEU A 255 16.63 -0.88 -17.63
CA LEU A 255 17.11 0.49 -17.62
C LEU A 255 16.24 1.45 -16.79
N THR A 256 15.19 0.94 -16.12
CA THR A 256 14.33 1.75 -15.27
C THR A 256 15.13 2.39 -14.14
N ALA A 257 14.98 3.71 -13.96
CA ALA A 257 15.71 4.43 -12.92
C ALA A 257 15.13 4.14 -11.51
N PRO A 258 15.98 3.96 -10.48
CA PRO A 258 15.52 3.90 -9.09
C PRO A 258 14.73 5.15 -8.69
N VAL A 259 13.75 4.97 -7.81
CA VAL A 259 12.94 6.08 -7.28
C VAL A 259 13.79 7.04 -6.44
N ARG A 260 13.35 8.31 -6.38
CA ARG A 260 14.02 9.33 -5.57
C ARG A 260 13.90 9.01 -4.08
N ILE A 261 15.02 9.15 -3.37
CA ILE A 261 15.07 9.11 -1.90
C ILE A 261 14.62 10.49 -1.38
N THR A 262 13.64 10.56 -0.49
CA THR A 262 13.11 11.85 0.03
C THR A 262 13.32 12.03 1.52
N ASP A 263 13.84 11.00 2.20
CA ASP A 263 13.98 10.93 3.65
C ASP A 263 15.44 10.78 4.10
N LEU A 264 16.40 11.32 3.36
CA LEU A 264 17.79 11.39 3.81
C LEU A 264 17.85 12.20 5.11
N ARG A 265 18.39 11.59 6.16
CA ARG A 265 18.53 12.15 7.50
C ARG A 265 19.96 12.07 7.98
N LEU A 266 20.31 13.03 8.84
CA LEU A 266 21.59 13.14 9.52
C LEU A 266 21.39 12.99 11.03
N SER A 267 22.26 12.24 11.68
CA SER A 267 22.36 12.18 13.14
C SER A 267 23.82 12.26 13.55
N VAL A 268 24.17 13.29 14.33
CA VAL A 268 25.53 13.56 14.78
C VAL A 268 25.62 13.29 16.27
N SER A 269 26.67 12.58 16.69
CA SER A 269 27.07 12.53 18.09
C SER A 269 28.58 12.62 18.19
N VAL A 270 29.04 13.68 18.85
CA VAL A 270 30.46 13.99 19.04
C VAL A 270 31.09 13.02 20.05
N SER A 271 30.37 12.68 21.12
CA SER A 271 30.86 11.79 22.18
C SER A 271 31.14 10.38 21.67
N THR A 272 30.29 9.87 20.77
CA THR A 272 30.46 8.55 20.15
C THR A 272 31.22 8.59 18.83
N ARG A 273 31.64 9.78 18.37
CA ARG A 273 32.31 9.99 17.07
C ARG A 273 31.51 9.37 15.92
N THR A 274 30.23 9.71 15.85
CA THR A 274 29.30 9.20 14.83
C THR A 274 28.66 10.34 14.06
N VAL A 275 28.76 10.28 12.73
CA VAL A 275 27.99 11.08 11.78
C VAL A 275 27.20 10.08 10.94
N LEU A 276 26.01 9.74 11.41
CA LEU A 276 25.18 8.70 10.81
C LEU A 276 24.24 9.32 9.78
N LEU A 277 24.40 8.89 8.53
CA LEU A 277 23.41 9.08 7.49
C LEU A 277 22.47 7.88 7.46
N SER A 278 21.18 8.14 7.24
CA SER A 278 20.16 7.09 7.09
C SER A 278 19.04 7.54 6.15
N TRP A 279 18.49 6.59 5.39
CA TRP A 279 17.37 6.80 4.46
C TRP A 279 16.58 5.50 4.27
N THR A 280 15.42 5.57 3.61
CA THR A 280 14.64 4.37 3.26
C THR A 280 15.31 3.59 2.13
N ALA A 281 15.44 2.27 2.29
CA ALA A 281 16.00 1.41 1.26
C ALA A 281 15.12 1.39 -0.01
N VAL A 282 15.76 1.59 -1.16
CA VAL A 282 15.10 1.63 -2.48
C VAL A 282 15.07 0.25 -3.10
N LYS A 283 13.91 -0.17 -3.60
CA LYS A 283 13.76 -1.42 -4.35
C LYS A 283 14.45 -1.32 -5.71
N ASP A 284 15.10 -2.40 -6.14
CA ASP A 284 15.72 -2.43 -7.46
C ASP A 284 14.64 -2.55 -8.55
N PRO A 285 14.50 -1.56 -9.46
CA PRO A 285 13.48 -1.61 -10.50
C PRO A 285 13.90 -2.47 -11.70
N SER A 286 15.20 -2.74 -11.86
CA SER A 286 15.74 -3.47 -13.03
C SER A 286 15.32 -4.93 -13.05
N GLY A 287 15.07 -5.52 -11.88
CA GLY A 287 14.77 -6.95 -11.72
C GLY A 287 16.00 -7.84 -11.89
N LEU A 288 17.20 -7.26 -11.94
CA LEU A 288 18.48 -7.96 -12.08
C LEU A 288 19.21 -8.15 -10.74
N SER A 289 18.76 -7.50 -9.67
CA SER A 289 19.34 -7.64 -8.32
C SER A 289 18.99 -8.98 -7.69
N ASP A 290 19.95 -9.62 -7.01
CA ASP A 290 19.74 -10.82 -6.20
C ASP A 290 18.82 -10.55 -4.98
N GLY A 291 18.74 -9.28 -4.56
CA GLY A 291 17.94 -8.83 -3.43
C GLY A 291 16.76 -7.94 -3.84
N PRO A 292 15.84 -7.65 -2.91
CA PRO A 292 14.70 -6.77 -3.19
C PRO A 292 15.11 -5.30 -3.39
N ASN A 293 16.30 -4.92 -2.92
CA ASN A 293 16.80 -3.55 -2.91
C ASN A 293 17.93 -3.35 -3.91
N VAL A 294 18.18 -2.08 -4.24
CA VAL A 294 19.33 -1.69 -5.06
C VAL A 294 20.64 -2.16 -4.44
N PRO A 295 21.63 -2.59 -5.24
CA PRO A 295 22.90 -3.09 -4.74
C PRO A 295 23.80 -1.99 -4.16
N ALA A 296 23.59 -0.72 -4.53
CA ALA A 296 24.45 0.37 -4.09
C ALA A 296 23.73 1.71 -4.00
N TYR A 297 24.25 2.55 -3.12
CA TYR A 297 23.95 3.98 -3.00
C TYR A 297 25.26 4.77 -3.13
N SER A 298 25.17 5.96 -3.72
CA SER A 298 26.27 6.92 -3.84
C SER A 298 25.91 8.17 -3.06
N VAL A 299 26.69 8.48 -2.02
CA VAL A 299 26.61 9.70 -1.22
C VAL A 299 27.61 10.69 -1.79
N ARG A 300 27.12 11.88 -2.13
CA ARG A 300 27.93 12.96 -2.70
C ARG A 300 27.80 14.21 -1.88
N PHE A 301 28.82 15.06 -1.97
CA PHE A 301 28.91 16.29 -1.20
C PHE A 301 29.34 17.47 -2.06
N ALA A 302 28.95 18.68 -1.62
CA ALA A 302 29.32 19.91 -2.29
C ALA A 302 29.28 21.11 -1.33
N ALA A 303 29.97 22.19 -1.70
CA ALA A 303 29.96 23.45 -0.95
C ALA A 303 28.64 24.23 -1.09
N SER A 304 27.84 23.94 -2.12
CA SER A 304 26.54 24.58 -2.33
C SER A 304 25.46 23.55 -2.65
N PRO A 305 24.20 23.76 -2.21
CA PRO A 305 23.14 22.80 -2.42
C PRO A 305 22.80 22.65 -3.91
N GLY A 306 22.91 23.71 -4.71
CA GLY A 306 22.63 23.70 -6.15
C GLY A 306 23.51 22.74 -6.97
N GLN A 307 24.71 22.41 -6.48
CA GLN A 307 25.60 21.43 -7.10
C GLN A 307 25.14 19.98 -6.89
N LEU A 308 24.24 19.75 -5.94
CA LEU A 308 23.66 18.44 -5.63
C LEU A 308 22.26 18.26 -6.24
N LEU A 309 21.81 19.20 -7.07
CA LEU A 309 20.51 19.15 -7.71
C LEU A 309 20.62 18.79 -9.20
N GLY A 310 19.62 18.05 -9.68
CA GLY A 310 19.47 17.71 -11.09
C GLY A 310 20.72 17.06 -11.68
N ASN A 311 21.12 17.53 -12.86
CA ASN A 311 22.24 16.94 -13.61
C ASN A 311 23.62 17.26 -13.00
N ASN A 312 23.72 18.23 -12.09
CA ASN A 312 25.00 18.57 -11.45
C ASN A 312 25.45 17.50 -10.45
N PHE A 313 24.50 16.74 -9.90
CA PHE A 313 24.77 15.71 -8.90
C PHE A 313 25.76 14.65 -9.41
N SER A 314 25.70 14.27 -10.69
CA SER A 314 26.59 13.26 -11.28
C SER A 314 28.06 13.73 -11.40
N ILE A 315 28.32 15.02 -11.25
CA ILE A 315 29.65 15.65 -11.32
C ILE A 315 30.18 15.95 -9.91
N ALA A 316 29.30 16.11 -8.91
CA ALA A 316 29.68 16.35 -7.52
C ALA A 316 30.58 15.23 -6.96
N GLN A 317 31.43 15.55 -5.98
CA GLN A 317 32.39 14.60 -5.45
C GLN A 317 31.69 13.47 -4.67
N GLU A 318 32.05 12.21 -4.96
CA GLU A 318 31.55 11.04 -4.22
C GLU A 318 32.30 10.91 -2.88
N LEU A 319 31.55 11.00 -1.79
CA LEU A 319 32.06 10.82 -0.42
C LEU A 319 32.17 9.33 -0.09
N LEU A 320 31.13 8.58 -0.44
CA LEU A 320 30.99 7.18 -0.09
C LEU A 320 30.05 6.45 -1.05
N ARG A 321 30.43 5.22 -1.39
CA ARG A 321 29.53 4.23 -1.99
C ARG A 321 29.25 3.11 -0.99
N THR A 322 27.99 2.76 -0.79
CA THR A 322 27.58 1.76 0.23
C THR A 322 26.41 0.90 -0.26
N PRO A 323 26.36 -0.40 0.06
CA PRO A 323 25.19 -1.24 -0.23
C PRO A 323 24.06 -1.08 0.80
N LYS A 324 24.31 -0.38 1.90
CA LYS A 324 23.35 -0.21 3.01
C LYS A 324 22.66 1.15 2.91
N ALA A 325 21.39 1.21 3.31
CA ALA A 325 20.62 2.45 3.41
C ALA A 325 20.98 3.32 4.64
N SER A 326 22.19 3.13 5.16
CA SER A 326 22.74 3.87 6.29
C SER A 326 24.27 3.79 6.27
N ALA A 327 24.96 4.85 6.66
CA ALA A 327 26.41 4.87 6.76
C ALA A 327 26.90 5.85 7.83
N ASN A 328 27.88 5.44 8.64
CA ASN A 328 28.64 6.36 9.49
C ASN A 328 29.78 6.96 8.66
N ILE A 329 29.77 8.28 8.49
CA ILE A 329 30.74 9.02 7.68
C ILE A 329 31.75 9.83 8.52
N PHE A 330 31.83 9.57 9.83
CA PHE A 330 32.68 10.36 10.75
C PHE A 330 34.15 10.42 10.31
N SER A 331 34.75 9.30 9.88
CA SER A 331 36.15 9.26 9.47
C SER A 331 36.38 10.03 8.16
N GLN A 332 35.47 9.92 7.19
CA GLN A 332 35.54 10.64 5.93
C GLN A 332 35.48 12.15 6.17
N VAL A 333 34.51 12.61 6.96
CA VAL A 333 34.35 14.03 7.30
C VAL A 333 35.58 14.56 8.04
N SER A 334 36.08 13.81 9.02
CA SER A 334 37.27 14.20 9.80
C SER A 334 38.52 14.29 8.91
N SER A 335 38.70 13.34 7.99
CA SER A 335 39.88 13.29 7.11
C SER A 335 39.89 14.41 6.05
N LEU A 336 38.71 14.77 5.55
CA LEU A 336 38.55 15.80 4.52
C LEU A 336 38.47 17.22 5.11
N GLY A 337 38.36 17.35 6.43
CA GLY A 337 38.21 18.65 7.09
C GLY A 337 36.98 19.43 6.61
N LEU A 338 35.89 18.73 6.29
CA LEU A 338 34.70 19.37 5.70
C LEU A 338 34.06 20.32 6.72
N SER A 339 34.11 21.61 6.42
CA SER A 339 33.40 22.68 7.15
C SER A 339 32.20 23.13 6.34
N GLN A 340 31.00 23.06 6.91
CA GLN A 340 29.71 23.45 6.31
C GLN A 340 29.53 22.91 4.89
N THR A 341 29.03 21.69 4.78
CA THR A 341 28.93 20.97 3.50
C THR A 341 27.54 20.41 3.31
N PHE A 342 27.06 20.44 2.06
CA PHE A 342 25.79 19.83 1.70
C PHE A 342 26.02 18.38 1.27
N LEU A 343 25.07 17.50 1.60
CA LEU A 343 25.10 16.09 1.24
C LEU A 343 23.79 15.69 0.57
N ALA A 344 23.89 14.78 -0.40
CA ALA A 344 22.75 14.11 -1.00
C ALA A 344 23.14 12.68 -1.40
N VAL A 345 22.14 11.82 -1.54
CA VAL A 345 22.32 10.41 -1.89
C VAL A 345 21.51 10.06 -3.13
N THR A 346 22.02 9.11 -3.93
CA THR A 346 21.25 8.46 -4.99
C THR A 346 21.32 6.94 -4.86
N ALA A 347 20.30 6.27 -5.38
CA ALA A 347 20.25 4.82 -5.53
C ALA A 347 20.75 4.41 -6.92
N ILE A 348 21.47 3.28 -7.00
CA ILE A 348 22.05 2.74 -8.23
C ILE A 348 21.51 1.33 -8.45
N SER A 349 20.78 1.11 -9.55
CA SER A 349 20.18 -0.19 -9.87
C SER A 349 21.25 -1.25 -10.20
N ALA A 350 20.85 -2.52 -10.24
CA ALA A 350 21.73 -3.60 -10.68
C ALA A 350 22.17 -3.48 -12.15
N ALA A 351 21.41 -2.76 -12.99
CA ALA A 351 21.81 -2.37 -14.34
C ALA A 351 22.74 -1.12 -14.37
N ASN A 352 23.22 -0.66 -13.22
CA ASN A 352 24.04 0.54 -13.05
C ASN A 352 23.34 1.84 -13.52
N VAL A 353 22.00 1.88 -13.47
CA VAL A 353 21.22 3.10 -13.71
C VAL A 353 21.08 3.88 -12.42
N THR A 354 21.39 5.17 -12.47
CA THR A 354 21.35 6.06 -11.30
C THR A 354 20.01 6.76 -11.21
N GLY A 355 19.42 6.75 -10.02
CA GLY A 355 18.18 7.46 -9.73
C GLY A 355 18.39 8.97 -9.51
N PRO A 356 17.31 9.74 -9.32
CA PRO A 356 17.41 11.15 -8.96
C PRO A 356 18.09 11.36 -7.59
N ALA A 357 18.78 12.49 -7.45
CA ALA A 357 19.36 12.91 -6.16
C ALA A 357 18.28 13.09 -5.09
N SER A 358 18.62 12.83 -3.83
CA SER A 358 17.69 12.92 -2.71
C SER A 358 17.25 14.34 -2.35
N ASN A 359 16.56 14.52 -1.23
CA ASN A 359 16.61 15.78 -0.49
C ASN A 359 18.06 16.08 -0.07
N VAL A 360 18.43 17.36 -0.04
CA VAL A 360 19.75 17.81 0.39
C VAL A 360 19.71 18.06 1.89
N ILE A 361 20.76 17.66 2.60
CA ILE A 361 20.97 17.96 4.01
C ILE A 361 22.24 18.81 4.16
N GLU A 362 22.28 19.62 5.20
CA GLU A 362 23.46 20.39 5.58
C GLU A 362 24.19 19.66 6.72
N LEU A 363 25.51 19.60 6.61
CA LEU A 363 26.41 19.09 7.63
C LEU A 363 27.25 20.25 8.13
N ASP A 364 26.92 20.71 9.34
CA ASP A 364 27.74 21.65 10.09
C ASP A 364 28.84 20.93 10.86
N ASN A 365 29.98 21.59 10.97
CA ASN A 365 31.28 21.07 11.41
C ASN A 365 31.15 20.06 12.60
N PRO A 366 31.06 18.75 12.33
CA PRO A 366 30.67 17.79 13.36
C PRO A 366 31.83 17.40 14.29
N THR A 367 33.02 17.94 14.03
CA THR A 367 34.24 17.75 14.81
C THR A 367 34.53 18.95 15.73
N ALA A 368 33.75 20.03 15.66
CA ALA A 368 33.87 21.15 16.58
C ALA A 368 33.44 20.70 17.98
N VAL A 369 34.38 20.77 18.94
CA VAL A 369 34.03 20.74 20.37
C VAL A 369 33.21 22.00 20.63
N PRO A 370 32.04 21.92 21.29
CA PRO A 370 31.26 23.12 21.61
C PRO A 370 32.16 24.09 22.37
N THR A 371 32.16 25.34 21.91
CA THR A 371 33.02 26.35 22.53
C THR A 371 32.57 26.59 23.97
N THR A 372 33.49 26.99 24.85
CA THR A 372 33.19 27.36 26.23
C THR A 372 32.07 28.40 26.29
N THR A 373 32.01 29.29 25.30
CA THR A 373 30.96 30.30 25.13
C THR A 373 29.58 29.69 24.83
N GLU A 374 29.49 28.66 24.01
CA GLU A 374 28.22 27.95 23.71
C GLU A 374 27.76 27.12 24.90
N LEU A 375 28.69 26.50 25.63
CA LEU A 375 28.40 25.78 26.88
C LEU A 375 27.89 26.72 27.98
N GLN A 376 28.48 27.91 28.10
CA GLN A 376 28.01 28.97 29.00
C GLN A 376 26.64 29.52 28.60
N HIS A 377 26.35 29.67 27.30
CA HIS A 377 25.02 30.10 26.83
C HIS A 377 23.92 29.06 27.10
N LEU A 378 24.29 27.79 27.23
CA LEU A 378 23.42 26.67 27.62
C LEU A 378 23.37 26.45 29.14
N GLY A 379 24.02 27.32 29.93
CA GLY A 379 24.01 27.23 31.40
C GLY A 379 24.85 26.10 31.97
N ILE A 380 25.82 25.58 31.22
CA ILE A 380 26.76 24.56 31.67
C ILE A 380 28.05 25.26 32.09
N ASP A 381 28.30 25.32 33.40
CA ASP A 381 29.56 25.84 33.94
C ASP A 381 30.71 24.89 33.61
N VAL A 382 31.64 25.35 32.78
CA VAL A 382 32.91 24.68 32.53
C VAL A 382 33.90 25.21 33.56
N VAL A 383 34.16 24.42 34.60
CA VAL A 383 35.18 24.74 35.61
C VAL A 383 36.53 24.23 35.08
N ASP A 384 37.50 25.12 34.96
CA ASP A 384 38.89 24.82 34.57
C ASP A 384 39.59 23.83 35.51
#